data_AF-A0A377Q7T7-F1
#
_entry.id   AF-A0A377Q7T7-F1
#
_cell.length_a   1.000
_cell.length_b   1.000
_cell.length_c   1.000
_cell.angle_alpha   90.00
_cell.angle_beta   90.00
_cell.angle_gamma   90.00
#
_symmetry.space_group_name_H-M   'P 1'
#
loop_
_entity.id
_entity.type
_entity.pdbx_description
1 polymer ?
#
loop_
_entity_poly.entity_id
_entity_poly.type
_entity_poly.pdbx_seq_one_letter_code
_entity_poly.pdbx_strand_id
1 'polypeptide(L)' 'MLNSRPVPKITTAEGDPQACPKCGSKPEVTKAGSNRCWVQCSKFGKNGNCSAISQQGTTKKEAIALWNKLK' A
#
# COMPACT_ATOMS: atom_id res chain seq x y z
N MET A 1 1.60 -14.02 -29.68
CA MET A 1 2.29 -13.90 -28.38
C MET A 1 1.81 -12.61 -27.69
N LEU A 2 0.65 -12.63 -27.03
CA LEU A 2 0.21 -11.51 -26.19
C LEU A 2 0.17 -11.99 -24.75
N ASN A 3 1.24 -11.73 -24.01
CA ASN A 3 1.28 -11.98 -22.58
C ASN A 3 0.41 -10.94 -21.88
N SER A 4 -0.87 -11.25 -21.69
CA SER A 4 -1.77 -10.52 -20.80
C SER A 4 -1.26 -10.65 -19.38
N ARG A 5 -0.40 -9.72 -18.95
CA ARG A 5 -0.02 -9.59 -17.54
C ARG A 5 -1.31 -9.31 -16.76
N PRO A 6 -1.72 -10.16 -15.80
CA PRO A 6 -2.89 -9.87 -14.98
C PRO A 6 -2.60 -8.58 -14.21
N VAL A 7 -3.34 -7.52 -14.53
CA VAL A 7 -3.39 -6.30 -13.73
C VAL A 7 -4.01 -6.71 -12.39
N PRO A 8 -3.36 -6.51 -11.24
CA PRO A 8 -3.97 -6.84 -9.96
C PRO A 8 -5.20 -5.93 -9.80
N LYS A 9 -6.39 -6.56 -9.82
CA LYS A 9 -7.66 -5.95 -9.46
C LYS A 9 -7.53 -5.44 -8.02
N ILE A 10 -7.46 -4.12 -7.86
CA ILE A 10 -7.56 -3.49 -6.55
C ILE A 10 -9.05 -3.38 -6.25
N THR A 11 -9.61 -4.46 -5.72
CA THR A 11 -10.96 -4.54 -5.19
C THR A 11 -10.88 -4.10 -3.75
N THR A 12 -11.27 -2.86 -3.47
CA THR A 12 -11.39 -2.30 -2.13
C THR A 12 -12.43 -3.13 -1.35
N ALA A 13 -11.98 -3.95 -0.40
CA ALA A 13 -12.86 -4.79 0.43
C ALA A 13 -12.52 -4.60 1.91
N GLU A 14 -13.19 -3.65 2.58
CA GLU A 14 -13.41 -3.46 4.04
C GLU A 14 -12.22 -3.61 5.03
N GLY A 15 -11.02 -3.82 4.50
CA GLY A 15 -9.74 -4.03 5.16
C GLY A 15 -8.61 -3.75 4.17
N ASP A 16 -8.86 -2.85 3.22
CA ASP A 16 -7.89 -2.35 2.25
C ASP A 16 -7.39 -0.96 2.68
N PRO A 17 -6.09 -0.69 2.49
CA PRO A 17 -5.52 0.60 2.85
C PRO A 17 -6.09 1.73 1.98
N GLN A 18 -6.39 2.87 2.61
CA GLN A 18 -6.95 4.05 1.93
C GLN A 18 -6.03 4.60 0.84
N ALA A 19 -6.58 5.32 -0.13
CA ALA A 19 -5.75 6.00 -1.13
C ALA A 19 -4.69 6.90 -0.48
N CYS A 20 -3.53 7.02 -1.12
CA CYS A 20 -2.42 7.79 -0.58
C CYS A 20 -2.81 9.26 -0.35
N PRO A 21 -2.55 9.83 0.84
CA PRO A 21 -2.93 11.22 1.15
C PRO A 21 -2.17 12.24 0.32
N LYS A 22 -1.01 11.89 -0.24
CA LYS A 22 -0.19 12.81 -1.04
C LYS A 22 -0.58 12.84 -2.52
N CYS A 23 -0.88 11.68 -3.10
CA CYS A 23 -1.03 11.54 -4.55
C CYS A 23 -2.30 10.82 -4.99
N GLY A 24 -3.19 10.44 -4.06
CA GLY A 24 -4.44 9.71 -4.35
C GLY A 24 -4.25 8.32 -4.97
N SER A 25 -3.00 7.90 -5.16
CA SER A 25 -2.67 6.61 -5.75
C SER A 25 -2.95 5.48 -4.78
N LYS A 26 -3.18 4.30 -5.33
CA LYS A 26 -3.43 3.10 -4.54
C LYS A 26 -2.19 2.76 -3.70
N PRO A 27 -2.35 2.45 -2.42
CA PRO A 27 -1.30 1.86 -1.60
C PRO A 27 -1.10 0.39 -1.90
N GLU A 28 0.08 -0.11 -1.54
CA GLU A 28 0.48 -1.50 -1.58
C GLU A 28 0.92 -1.94 -0.18
N VAL A 29 0.44 -3.10 0.27
CA VAL A 29 0.89 -3.70 1.53
C VAL A 29 2.13 -4.53 1.25
N THR A 30 3.26 -4.11 1.80
CA THR A 30 4.51 -4.84 1.75
C THR A 30 4.71 -5.61 3.06
N LYS A 31 5.11 -6.88 2.96
CA LYS A 31 5.51 -7.70 4.11
C LYS A 31 6.96 -8.11 3.95
N ALA A 32 7.78 -7.89 4.98
CA ALA A 32 9.13 -8.40 5.04
C ALA A 32 9.32 -9.31 6.27
N GLY A 33 9.83 -10.51 6.01
CA GLY A 33 9.97 -11.54 7.04
C GLY A 33 8.62 -11.99 7.62
N SER A 34 8.65 -12.56 8.82
CA SER A 34 7.44 -13.14 9.45
C SER A 34 6.52 -12.09 10.06
N ASN A 35 7.11 -11.04 10.67
CA ASN A 35 6.44 -10.11 11.58
C ASN A 35 6.55 -8.63 11.20
N ARG A 36 7.00 -8.27 10.00
CA ARG A 36 7.02 -6.86 9.57
C ARG A 36 6.12 -6.67 8.37
N CYS A 37 5.07 -5.88 8.55
CA CYS A 37 4.15 -5.46 7.50
C CYS A 37 4.10 -3.94 7.49
N TRP A 38 4.14 -3.31 6.33
CA TRP A 38 3.87 -1.89 6.19
C TRP A 38 3.08 -1.63 4.91
N VAL A 39 2.50 -0.45 4.81
CA VAL A 39 1.79 0.01 3.63
C VAL A 39 2.59 1.14 3.02
N GLN A 40 2.83 1.08 1.72
CA GLN A 40 3.52 2.15 1.00
C GLN A 40 2.70 2.53 -0.23
N CYS A 41 2.86 3.76 -0.72
CA CYS A 41 2.22 4.14 -1.98
C CYS A 41 2.74 3.26 -3.14
N SER A 42 1.88 2.80 -4.06
CA SER A 42 2.35 2.08 -5.26
C SER A 42 3.21 2.94 -6.20
N LYS A 43 3.14 4.27 -6.03
CA LYS A 43 3.98 5.27 -6.71
C LYS A 43 5.15 5.75 -5.85
N PHE A 44 5.43 5.08 -4.73
CA PHE A 44 6.56 5.40 -3.85
C PHE A 44 7.85 5.50 -4.67
N GLY A 45 8.47 6.68 -4.69
CA GLY A 45 9.72 6.95 -5.41
C GLY A 45 9.66 6.93 -6.94
N LYS A 46 8.56 6.48 -7.58
CA LYS A 46 8.49 6.31 -9.05
C LYS A 46 8.38 7.61 -9.85
N ASN A 47 7.89 8.69 -9.23
CA ASN A 47 7.69 9.97 -9.92
C ASN A 47 8.13 11.18 -9.07
N GLY A 48 8.89 10.95 -8.00
CA GLY A 48 9.34 11.99 -7.05
C GLY A 48 8.22 12.63 -6.20
N ASN A 49 6.95 12.51 -6.58
CA ASN A 49 5.85 13.24 -5.97
C ASN A 49 5.16 12.52 -4.79
N CYS A 50 5.57 11.28 -4.48
CA CYS A 50 4.88 10.48 -3.48
C CYS A 50 5.86 9.62 -2.68
N SER A 51 6.05 9.98 -1.42
CA SER A 51 6.93 9.29 -0.45
C SER A 51 6.14 8.81 0.78
N ALA A 52 4.84 8.61 0.63
CA ALA A 52 3.99 8.14 1.71
C ALA A 52 4.22 6.65 1.98
N ILE A 53 4.58 6.35 3.23
CA ILE A 53 4.79 5.01 3.79
C ILE A 53 4.25 5.02 5.22
N SER A 54 3.51 3.99 5.62
CA SER A 54 3.04 3.81 7.00
C SER A 54 4.18 3.36 7.89
N GLN A 55 3.95 3.47 9.20
CA GLN A 55 4.74 2.71 10.17
C GLN A 55 4.61 1.20 9.90
N GLN A 56 5.67 0.48 10.28
CA GLN A 56 5.73 -0.97 10.24
C GLN A 56 4.89 -1.51 11.39
N GLY A 57 3.87 -2.31 11.08
CA GLY A 57 3.10 -3.09 12.04
C GLY A 57 3.51 -4.56 12.02
N THR A 58 3.07 -5.29 13.02
CA THR A 58 3.28 -6.74 13.13
C THR A 58 2.36 -7.55 12.21
N THR A 59 1.19 -7.00 11.90
CA THR A 59 0.16 -7.65 11.07
C THR A 59 -0.29 -6.75 9.91
N LYS A 60 -0.88 -7.37 8.87
CA LYS A 60 -1.45 -6.64 7.72
C LYS A 60 -2.51 -5.63 8.18
N LYS A 61 -3.42 -6.02 9.07
CA LYS A 61 -4.47 -5.15 9.61
C LYS A 61 -3.90 -3.94 10.34
N GLU A 62 -2.88 -4.16 11.17
CA GLU A 62 -2.21 -3.10 11.92
C GLU A 62 -1.49 -2.11 11.00
N ALA A 63 -0.77 -2.62 9.99
CA ALA A 63 -0.13 -1.79 8.97
C ALA A 63 -1.15 -0.90 8.23
N ILE A 64 -2.32 -1.46 7.90
CA ILE A 64 -3.40 -0.72 7.24
C ILE A 64 -4.02 0.31 8.19
N ALA A 65 -4.21 -0.02 9.47
CA ALA A 65 -4.71 0.92 10.47
C ALA A 65 -3.73 2.11 10.65
N LEU A 66 -2.42 1.83 10.69
CA LEU A 66 -1.37 2.85 10.74
C LEU A 66 -1.35 3.72 9.47
N TRP A 67 -1.61 3.13 8.31
CA TRP A 67 -1.74 3.87 7.05
C TRP A 67 -2.97 4.78 7.01
N ASN A 68 -4.13 4.28 7.45
CA ASN A 68 -5.35 5.07 7.49
C ASN A 68 -5.26 6.23 8.49
N LYS A 69 -4.38 6.14 9.50
CA LYS A 69 -4.05 7.22 10.43
C LYS A 69 -3.10 8.30 9.85
N LEU A 70 -2.50 8.09 8.68
CA LEU A 70 -1.64 9.09 8.04
C LEU A 70 -2.41 10.22 7.34
N LYS A 71 -3.74 10.12 7.29
CA LYS A 71 -4.63 11.14 6.72
C LYS A 71 -5.09 12.09 7.83
#